data_AF-A0A2S7D4R3-F1
#
_entry.id   AF-A0A2S7D4R3-F1
#
_cell.length_a   1.000
_cell.length_b   1.000
_cell.length_c   1.000
_cell.angle_alpha   90.00
_cell.angle_beta   90.00
_cell.angle_gamma   90.00
#
_symmetry.space_group_name_H-M   'P 1'
#
loop_
_entity.id
_entity.type
_entity.pdbx_description
1 polymer ?
#
loop_
_entity_poly.entity_id
_entity_poly.type
_entity_poly.pdbx_seq_one_letter_code
_entity_poly.pdbx_strand_id
1 'polypeptide(L)'
;MASAIKGRGATGYLPGRFEVTTEHAVDDGWHVDDSEEFAAGVLRTQVTEETARSIISRNQSPDIGFSQSVNPYRGCEHGMVFW
;
A
#
# COMPACT_ATOMS: atom_id res chain seq x y z
N MET A 1 6.90 11.34 -14.39
CA MET A 1 5.72 10.93 -13.59
C MET A 1 5.59 9.42 -13.68
N ALA A 2 5.63 8.71 -12.55
CA ALA A 2 5.50 7.26 -12.54
C ALA A 2 4.16 6.84 -13.17
N SER A 3 4.22 5.93 -14.14
CA SER A 3 3.04 5.44 -14.84
C SER A 3 2.17 4.64 -13.87
N ALA A 4 0.89 4.99 -13.77
CA ALA A 4 -0.07 4.27 -12.96
C ALA A 4 -0.16 2.80 -13.40
N ILE A 5 0.21 1.87 -12.52
CA ILE A 5 0.05 0.44 -12.80
C ILE A 5 -1.44 0.09 -12.61
N LYS A 6 -2.10 -0.29 -13.71
CA LYS A 6 -3.52 -0.66 -13.70
C LYS A 6 -3.79 -1.74 -12.65
N GLY A 7 -4.75 -1.50 -11.76
CA GLY A 7 -5.12 -2.45 -10.69
C GLY A 7 -4.13 -2.48 -9.52
N ARG A 8 -3.36 -1.41 -9.30
CA ARG A 8 -2.43 -1.26 -8.17
C ARG A 8 -2.63 0.09 -7.49
N GLY A 9 -3.39 0.09 -6.40
CA GLY A 9 -3.51 1.22 -5.46
C GLY A 9 -4.07 2.51 -6.05
N ALA A 10 -4.02 3.58 -5.24
CA ALA A 10 -4.37 4.93 -5.68
C ALA A 10 -3.29 5.47 -6.62
N THR A 11 -3.73 6.05 -7.72
CA THR A 11 -2.86 6.66 -8.72
C THR A 11 -2.73 8.17 -8.53
N GLY A 12 -3.30 8.71 -7.46
CA GLY A 12 -3.38 10.13 -7.22
C GLY A 12 -3.68 10.44 -5.75
N TYR A 13 -3.29 11.63 -5.37
CA TYR A 13 -3.54 12.21 -4.06
C TYR A 13 -4.84 13.05 -4.12
N LEU A 14 -5.73 12.84 -3.16
CA LEU A 14 -6.91 13.66 -2.95
C LEU A 14 -6.71 14.38 -1.61
N PRO A 15 -6.53 15.71 -1.60
CA PRO A 15 -6.35 16.44 -0.36
C PRO A 15 -7.61 16.39 0.48
N GLY A 16 -7.41 16.43 1.79
CA GLY A 16 -8.50 16.45 2.73
C GLY A 16 -9.35 17.69 2.70
N ARG A 17 -10.63 17.52 3.04
CA ARG A 17 -11.58 18.64 3.16
C ARG A 17 -11.09 19.75 4.09
N PHE A 18 -10.30 19.40 5.10
CA PHE A 18 -9.77 20.34 6.11
C PHE A 18 -8.25 20.45 6.05
N GLU A 19 -7.64 20.05 4.94
CA GLU A 19 -6.19 20.10 4.76
C GLU A 19 -5.74 21.56 4.57
N VAL A 20 -4.88 22.03 5.47
CA VAL A 20 -4.36 23.41 5.46
C VAL A 20 -3.06 23.52 4.66
N THR A 21 -2.34 22.41 4.50
CA THR A 21 -1.06 22.34 3.80
C THR A 21 -1.21 21.48 2.56
N THR A 22 -0.70 21.94 1.42
CA THR A 22 -0.69 21.16 0.16
C THR A 22 0.75 20.80 -0.18
N GLU A 23 0.99 19.53 -0.45
CA GLU A 23 2.28 19.05 -0.95
C GLU A 23 2.36 19.16 -2.47
N HIS A 24 3.56 19.45 -2.97
CA HIS A 24 3.85 19.45 -4.40
C HIS A 24 5.01 18.49 -4.65
N ALA A 25 4.83 17.58 -5.60
CA ALA A 25 5.91 16.73 -6.06
C ALA A 25 6.96 17.62 -6.76
N VAL A 26 8.20 17.56 -6.29
CA VAL A 26 9.36 18.25 -6.86
C VAL A 26 10.37 17.19 -7.25
N ASP A 27 11.01 17.40 -8.40
CA ASP A 27 12.12 16.56 -8.85
C ASP A 27 13.34 16.81 -7.94
N ASP A 28 13.81 15.75 -7.27
CA ASP A 28 15.00 15.80 -6.41
C ASP A 28 16.31 15.56 -7.17
N GLY A 29 16.23 15.31 -8.48
CA GLY A 29 17.38 15.04 -9.35
C GLY A 29 17.94 13.62 -9.23
N TRP A 30 17.30 12.75 -8.45
CA TRP A 30 17.68 11.35 -8.32
C TRP A 30 16.83 10.49 -9.27
N HIS A 31 17.32 10.29 -10.49
CA HIS A 31 16.70 9.37 -11.43
C HIS A 31 17.22 7.95 -11.25
N VAL A 32 16.30 6.99 -11.27
CA VAL A 32 16.64 5.59 -11.49
C VAL A 32 17.13 5.46 -12.93
N ASP A 33 18.23 4.74 -13.15
CA ASP A 33 18.69 4.43 -14.50
C ASP A 33 17.61 3.64 -15.24
N ASP A 34 17.18 4.12 -16.40
CA ASP A 34 16.13 3.50 -17.23
C ASP A 34 16.67 2.32 -18.07
N SER A 35 17.94 1.94 -17.90
CA SER A 35 18.51 0.78 -18.58
C SER A 35 17.76 -0.51 -18.20
N GLU A 36 17.70 -1.47 -19.14
CA GLU A 36 16.97 -2.74 -18.95
C GLU A 36 17.45 -3.54 -17.74
N GLU A 37 18.68 -3.29 -17.26
CA GLU A 37 19.25 -3.88 -16.04
C GLU A 37 18.52 -3.42 -14.76
N PHE A 38 18.01 -2.19 -14.74
CA PHE A 38 17.29 -1.59 -13.60
C PHE A 38 15.78 -1.44 -13.84
N ALA A 39 15.29 -1.90 -15.00
CA ALA A 39 13.86 -1.94 -15.29
C ALA A 39 13.13 -2.82 -14.29
N ALA A 40 12.27 -2.20 -13.46
CA ALA A 40 11.46 -2.93 -12.48
C ALA A 40 10.57 -3.96 -13.19
N GLY A 41 10.83 -5.25 -12.94
CA GLY A 41 10.05 -6.34 -13.50
C GLY A 41 8.57 -6.24 -13.14
N VAL A 42 7.70 -6.76 -14.02
CA VAL A 42 6.24 -6.77 -13.79
C VAL A 42 5.91 -7.52 -12.50
N LEU A 43 5.43 -6.79 -11.50
CA LEU A 43 4.98 -7.36 -10.22
C LEU A 43 3.70 -8.20 -10.44
N ARG A 44 3.86 -9.52 -10.47
CA ARG A 44 2.75 -10.46 -10.61
C ARG A 44 2.09 -10.72 -9.27
N THR A 45 0.76 -10.63 -9.24
CA THR A 45 -0.02 -11.06 -8.08
C THR A 45 0.21 -12.54 -7.85
N GLN A 46 0.56 -12.92 -6.62
CA GLN A 46 0.58 -14.30 -6.19
C GLN A 46 -0.67 -14.56 -5.36
N VAL A 47 -1.39 -15.63 -5.71
CA VAL A 47 -2.55 -16.10 -4.96
C VAL A 47 -2.13 -17.39 -4.26
N THR A 48 -2.31 -17.42 -2.94
CA THR A 48 -2.01 -18.58 -2.12
C THR A 48 -3.27 -18.98 -1.39
N GLU A 49 -3.64 -20.26 -1.46
CA GLU A 49 -4.69 -20.80 -0.62
C GLU A 49 -4.17 -20.92 0.81
N GLU A 50 -4.89 -20.33 1.75
CA GLU A 50 -4.51 -20.33 3.13
C GLU A 50 -5.54 -21.03 4.01
N THR A 51 -5.08 -22.03 4.77
CA THR A 51 -5.86 -22.65 5.84
C THR A 51 -5.58 -21.95 7.16
N ALA A 52 -6.37 -20.92 7.47
CA ALA A 52 -6.25 -20.19 8.73
C ALA A 52 -6.69 -21.04 9.94
N ARG A 53 -5.90 -21.05 11.01
CA ARG A 53 -6.27 -21.72 12.28
C ARG A 53 -7.27 -20.91 13.11
N SER A 54 -7.27 -19.59 12.96
CA SER A 54 -8.13 -18.66 13.71
C SER A 54 -8.26 -17.36 12.94
N ILE A 55 -9.47 -16.78 12.92
CA ILE A 55 -9.72 -15.44 12.36
C ILE A 55 -9.34 -14.32 13.33
N ILE A 56 -9.15 -14.64 14.61
CA ILE A 56 -8.84 -13.67 15.66
C ILE A 56 -7.33 -13.44 15.72
N SER A 57 -6.91 -12.20 15.50
CA SER A 57 -5.58 -11.69 15.77
C SER A 57 -5.51 -11.12 17.19
N ARG A 58 -4.37 -11.25 17.87
CA ARG A 58 -4.15 -10.73 19.23
C ARG A 58 -3.00 -9.75 19.24
N ASN A 59 -3.17 -8.63 19.93
CA ASN A 59 -2.16 -7.59 20.08
C ASN A 59 -1.82 -7.39 21.57
N GLN A 60 -0.55 -7.17 21.88
CA GLN A 60 -0.03 -6.91 23.23
C GLN A 60 0.60 -5.51 23.37
N SER A 61 0.43 -4.66 22.36
CA SER A 61 0.96 -3.30 22.38
C SER A 61 0.24 -2.47 23.44
N PRO A 62 0.99 -1.74 24.29
CA PRO A 62 0.40 -0.80 25.25
C PRO A 62 -0.27 0.40 24.56
N ASP A 63 0.06 0.66 23.29
CA ASP A 63 -0.44 1.81 22.52
C ASP A 63 -1.80 1.54 21.86
N ILE A 64 -2.26 0.28 21.88
CA ILE A 64 -3.48 -0.14 21.20
C ILE A 64 -4.53 -0.53 22.25
N GLY A 65 -5.62 0.23 22.31
CA GLY A 65 -6.69 0.06 23.30
C GLY A 65 -7.53 -1.22 23.15
N PHE A 66 -7.17 -2.13 22.25
CA PHE A 66 -7.82 -3.42 22.06
C PHE A 66 -6.79 -4.54 22.00
N SER A 67 -7.15 -5.69 22.58
CA SER A 67 -6.29 -6.88 22.62
C SER A 67 -6.58 -7.88 21.50
N GLN A 68 -7.71 -7.72 20.80
CA GLN A 68 -8.17 -8.65 19.77
C GLN A 68 -8.73 -7.91 18.55
N SER A 69 -8.43 -8.42 17.36
CA SER A 69 -8.99 -7.91 16.11
C SER A 69 -9.35 -9.06 15.17
N VAL A 70 -10.19 -8.77 14.19
CA VAL A 70 -10.60 -9.71 13.14
C VAL A 70 -10.23 -9.07 11.81
N ASN A 71 -9.44 -9.78 11.00
CA ASN A 71 -9.15 -9.36 9.64
C ASN A 71 -9.63 -10.44 8.66
N PRO A 72 -10.79 -10.23 8.00
CA PRO A 72 -11.33 -11.20 7.04
C PRO A 72 -10.53 -11.26 5.74
N TYR A 73 -9.58 -10.34 5.53
CA TYR A 73 -8.76 -10.26 4.33
C TYR A 73 -7.29 -10.47 4.65
N ARG A 74 -6.73 -11.62 4.25
CA ARG A 74 -5.28 -11.86 4.35
C ARG A 74 -4.63 -11.75 2.97
N GLY A 75 -4.21 -10.53 2.65
CA GLY A 75 -3.66 -10.17 1.34
C GLY A 75 -4.43 -9.01 0.72
N CYS A 76 -3.73 -8.18 -0.05
CA CYS A 76 -4.33 -7.10 -0.80
C CYS A 76 -3.55 -6.93 -2.12
N GLU A 77 -4.20 -7.13 -3.25
CA GLU A 77 -3.61 -6.82 -4.56
C GLU A 77 -3.68 -5.31 -4.87
N HIS A 78 -4.69 -4.66 -4.29
CA HIS A 78 -4.92 -3.23 -4.35
C HIS A 78 -4.44 -2.68 -3.03
N GLY A 79 -3.28 -2.00 -2.99
CA GLY A 79 -2.92 -1.19 -1.83
C GLY A 79 -4.13 -0.34 -1.43
N MET A 80 -4.63 -0.56 -0.22
CA MET A 80 -5.84 0.10 0.31
C MET A 80 -5.74 1.60 0.05
N VAL A 81 -6.66 2.15 -0.74
CA VAL A 81 -6.87 3.61 -0.84
C VAL A 81 -7.77 3.99 0.31
N PHE A 82 -7.16 4.26 1.46
CA PHE A 82 -7.86 4.81 2.60
C PHE A 82 -7.09 6.07 2.98
N TRP A 83 -7.50 7.15 2.32
CA TRP A 83 -7.40 8.50 2.85
C TRP A 83 -8.80 8.88 3.33
#